data_AF-A0A848LM27-F1
#
_entry.id   AF-A0A848LM27-F1
#
_cell.length_a   1.000
_cell.length_b   1.000
_cell.length_c   1.000
_cell.angle_alpha   90.00
_cell.angle_beta   90.00
_cell.angle_gamma   90.00
#
_symmetry.space_group_name_H-M   'P 1'
#
loop_
_entity.id
_entity.type
_entity.pdbx_description
1 polymer ?
#
loop_
_entity_poly.entity_id
_entity_poly.type
_entity_poly.pdbx_seq_one_letter_code
_entity_poly.pdbx_strand_id
1 'polypeptide(L)'
;MSAIVGKDAQAQGAAFTSLQAAAEAPVPWVYAVWDELLSILRHKDNRARAIAGQLLCHLAKSDSEGRLEKDLEKVLEVTHDEKFVTARHVLLASWRTGVGNTTVRKQLVRALSDRFKSCASEKNGTLVRYDILCALRSLFDETADAKVREAALALIPLEEDPKYRKKYATAWRGA
;
A
#
# COMPACT_ATOMS: atom_id res chain seq x y z
N MET A 1 20.37 5.60 -0.51
CA MET A 1 19.24 5.75 -1.45
C MET A 1 19.63 5.65 -2.92
N SER A 2 20.81 6.12 -3.35
CA SER A 2 21.34 5.94 -4.72
C SER A 2 21.17 4.50 -5.29
N ALA A 3 21.35 3.46 -4.46
CA ALA A 3 21.17 2.07 -4.88
C ALA A 3 19.72 1.70 -5.30
N ILE A 4 18.69 2.35 -4.74
CA ILE A 4 17.28 2.06 -5.09
C ILE A 4 16.78 2.88 -6.30
N VAL A 5 17.56 3.85 -6.78
CA VAL A 5 17.29 4.65 -8.00
C VAL A 5 18.30 4.37 -9.12
N GLY A 6 19.20 3.40 -8.89
CA GLY A 6 20.25 3.01 -9.83
C GLY A 6 19.72 2.28 -11.06
N LYS A 7 20.52 2.25 -12.14
CA LYS A 7 20.17 1.58 -13.40
C LYS A 7 20.38 0.06 -13.38
N ASP A 8 21.16 -0.44 -12.42
CA ASP A 8 21.39 -1.87 -12.24
C ASP A 8 20.20 -2.49 -11.47
N ALA A 9 19.35 -3.22 -12.19
CA ALA A 9 18.16 -3.83 -11.65
C ALA A 9 18.45 -4.89 -10.56
N GLN A 10 19.60 -5.58 -10.64
CA GLN A 10 20.01 -6.58 -9.66
C GLN A 10 20.46 -5.90 -8.37
N ALA A 11 21.32 -4.89 -8.49
CA ALA A 11 21.74 -4.08 -7.33
C ALA A 11 20.54 -3.39 -6.66
N GLN A 12 19.63 -2.83 -7.46
CA GLN A 12 18.40 -2.20 -6.96
C GLN A 12 17.50 -3.20 -6.24
N GLY A 13 17.36 -4.42 -6.78
CA GLY A 13 16.61 -5.50 -6.14
C GLY A 13 17.22 -5.93 -4.81
N ALA A 14 18.54 -6.14 -4.78
CA ALA A 14 19.25 -6.52 -3.54
C ALA A 14 19.16 -5.44 -2.46
N ALA A 15 19.30 -4.16 -2.85
CA ALA A 15 19.14 -3.03 -1.94
C ALA A 15 17.71 -2.97 -1.38
N PHE A 16 16.69 -3.14 -2.23
CA PHE A 16 15.30 -3.16 -1.81
C PHE A 16 15.02 -4.28 -0.80
N THR A 17 15.40 -5.52 -1.12
CA THR A 17 15.21 -6.67 -0.22
C THR A 17 15.88 -6.44 1.14
N SER A 18 17.11 -5.91 1.14
CA SER A 18 17.84 -5.62 2.38
C SER A 18 17.14 -4.55 3.23
N LEU A 19 16.64 -3.49 2.61
CA LEU A 19 15.92 -2.42 3.30
C LEU A 19 14.56 -2.89 3.83
N GLN A 20 13.84 -3.72 3.06
CA GLN A 20 12.59 -4.32 3.54
C GLN A 20 12.82 -5.20 4.76
N ALA A 21 13.84 -6.07 4.73
CA ALA A 21 14.19 -6.92 5.85
C ALA A 21 14.56 -6.10 7.10
N ALA A 22 15.33 -5.02 6.94
CA ALA A 22 15.63 -4.11 8.04
C ALA A 22 14.37 -3.44 8.61
N ALA A 23 13.44 -3.04 7.74
CA ALA A 23 12.17 -2.43 8.12
C ALA A 23 11.12 -3.44 8.65
N GLU A 24 11.48 -4.71 8.85
CA GLU A 24 10.62 -5.63 9.61
C GLU A 24 10.57 -5.30 11.11
N ALA A 25 11.58 -4.59 11.63
CA ALA A 25 11.58 -3.98 12.95
C ALA A 25 11.64 -2.44 12.86
N PRO A 26 11.30 -1.70 13.94
CA PRO A 26 11.55 -0.27 14.00
C PRO A 26 13.03 0.06 13.76
N VAL A 27 13.31 1.04 12.91
CA VAL A 27 14.67 1.48 12.56
C VAL A 27 14.93 2.93 12.94
N PRO A 28 16.13 3.28 13.46
CA PRO A 28 16.43 4.64 13.91
C PRO A 28 16.65 5.64 12.77
N TRP A 29 16.90 5.14 11.56
CA TRP A 29 17.26 5.97 10.40
C TRP A 29 16.06 6.39 9.53
N VAL A 30 14.82 6.08 9.96
CA VAL A 30 13.60 6.37 9.18
C VAL A 30 13.53 7.82 8.70
N TYR A 31 13.84 8.78 9.58
CA TYR A 31 13.78 10.21 9.25
C TYR A 31 14.95 10.71 8.42
N ALA A 32 16.06 9.96 8.37
CA ALA A 32 17.17 10.29 7.49
C ALA A 32 16.85 10.00 6.01
N VAL A 33 15.85 9.15 5.72
CA VAL A 33 15.51 8.74 4.35
C VAL A 33 14.07 9.11 3.93
N TRP A 34 13.24 9.56 4.86
CA TRP A 34 11.80 9.80 4.61
C TRP A 34 11.54 10.78 3.47
N ASP A 35 12.14 11.96 3.54
CA ASP A 35 11.90 13.03 2.57
C ASP A 35 12.47 12.66 1.18
N GLU A 36 13.59 11.94 1.15
CA GLU A 36 14.15 11.41 -0.10
C GLU A 36 13.21 10.35 -0.71
N LEU A 37 12.68 9.41 0.08
CA LEU A 37 11.70 8.43 -0.37
C LEU A 37 10.44 9.10 -0.95
N LEU A 38 9.92 10.14 -0.28
CA LEU A 38 8.78 10.90 -0.79
C LEU A 38 9.07 11.55 -2.14
N SER A 39 10.26 12.10 -2.33
CA SER A 39 10.67 12.67 -3.63
C SER A 39 10.70 11.60 -4.74
N ILE A 40 11.12 10.37 -4.40
CA ILE A 40 11.22 9.25 -5.36
C ILE A 40 9.84 8.76 -5.83
N LEU A 41 8.75 9.04 -5.11
CA LEU A 41 7.38 8.71 -5.55
C LEU A 41 6.99 9.39 -6.87
N ARG A 42 7.75 10.38 -7.34
CA ARG A 42 7.57 11.07 -8.63
C ARG A 42 8.72 10.83 -9.60
N HIS A 43 9.57 9.84 -9.32
CA HIS A 43 10.70 9.52 -10.17
C HIS A 43 10.25 8.96 -11.54
N LYS A 44 11.02 9.25 -12.60
CA LYS A 44 10.71 8.80 -13.97
C LYS A 44 10.69 7.27 -14.12
N ASP A 45 11.54 6.57 -13.38
CA ASP A 45 11.58 5.11 -13.33
C ASP A 45 10.49 4.58 -12.40
N ASN A 46 9.59 3.76 -12.96
CA ASN A 46 8.46 3.19 -12.25
C ASN A 46 8.86 2.17 -11.19
N ARG A 47 10.02 1.51 -11.34
CA ARG A 47 10.55 0.59 -10.33
C ARG A 47 11.03 1.36 -9.10
N ALA A 48 11.71 2.49 -9.29
CA ALA A 48 12.07 3.38 -8.19
C ALA A 48 10.83 3.87 -7.44
N ARG A 49 9.77 4.31 -8.14
CA ARG A 49 8.49 4.70 -7.52
C ARG A 49 7.89 3.55 -6.69
N ALA A 50 7.85 2.35 -7.25
CA ALA A 50 7.33 1.16 -6.57
C ALA A 50 8.12 0.81 -5.32
N ILE A 51 9.45 0.88 -5.37
CA ILE A 51 10.33 0.62 -4.24
C ILE A 51 10.11 1.67 -3.15
N ALA A 52 10.08 2.95 -3.49
CA ALA A 52 9.89 4.02 -2.52
C ALA A 52 8.54 3.94 -1.81
N GLY A 53 7.45 3.70 -2.56
CA GLY A 53 6.12 3.52 -1.97
C GLY A 53 6.04 2.31 -1.04
N GLN A 54 6.62 1.18 -1.44
CA GLN A 54 6.70 0.00 -0.58
C GLN A 54 7.54 0.27 0.68
N LEU A 55 8.72 0.89 0.56
CA LEU A 55 9.57 1.19 1.72
C LEU A 55 8.89 2.13 2.71
N LEU A 56 8.21 3.19 2.26
CA LEU A 56 7.43 4.06 3.14
C LEU A 56 6.34 3.29 3.90
N CYS A 57 5.68 2.33 3.25
CA CYS A 57 4.70 1.47 3.92
C CYS A 57 5.35 0.58 4.99
N HIS A 58 6.54 0.01 4.73
CA HIS A 58 7.24 -0.83 5.71
C HIS A 58 7.79 -0.01 6.88
N LEU A 59 8.27 1.20 6.60
CA LEU A 59 8.83 2.13 7.58
C LEU A 59 7.78 2.76 8.50
N ALA A 60 6.48 2.62 8.21
CA ALA A 60 5.40 3.12 9.05
C ALA A 60 5.52 2.71 10.53
N LYS A 61 6.03 1.50 10.81
CA LYS A 61 6.27 1.03 12.18
C LYS A 61 7.38 1.78 12.93
N SER A 62 8.24 2.48 12.20
CA SER A 62 9.33 3.30 12.74
C SER A 62 8.91 4.76 12.91
N ASP A 63 7.73 5.16 12.45
CA ASP A 63 7.29 6.55 12.46
C ASP A 63 6.73 6.99 13.83
N SER A 64 7.63 7.19 14.80
CA SER A 64 7.30 7.70 16.14
C SER A 64 6.81 9.15 16.19
N GLU A 65 7.16 9.97 15.20
CA GLU A 65 6.78 11.39 15.05
C GLU A 65 5.43 11.57 14.32
N GLY A 66 4.84 10.51 13.77
CA GLY A 66 3.57 10.57 13.06
C GLY A 66 3.59 11.34 11.74
N ARG A 67 4.74 11.38 11.03
CA ARG A 67 4.85 12.02 9.70
C ARG A 67 3.89 11.42 8.68
N LEU A 68 3.65 10.11 8.79
CA LEU A 68 2.79 9.38 7.86
C LEU A 68 1.36 9.90 7.84
N GLU A 69 0.84 10.43 8.94
CA GLU A 69 -0.50 11.01 8.95
C GLU A 69 -0.67 12.16 7.94
N LYS A 70 0.40 12.94 7.72
CA LYS A 70 0.42 14.06 6.77
C LYS A 70 0.80 13.63 5.36
N ASP A 71 1.59 12.56 5.25
CA ASP A 71 2.16 12.11 3.99
C ASP A 71 1.44 10.90 3.37
N LEU A 72 0.47 10.31 4.06
CA LEU A 72 -0.24 9.11 3.59
C LEU A 72 -0.84 9.31 2.20
N GLU A 73 -1.45 10.47 1.95
CA GLU A 73 -2.01 10.79 0.64
C GLU A 73 -0.96 10.74 -0.47
N LYS A 74 0.26 11.25 -0.22
CA LYS A 74 1.37 11.21 -1.19
C LYS A 74 1.77 9.78 -1.53
N VAL A 75 1.78 8.89 -0.53
CA VAL A 75 2.07 7.45 -0.69
C VAL A 75 0.95 6.78 -1.48
N LEU A 76 -0.30 7.01 -1.10
CA LEU A 76 -1.46 6.39 -1.74
C LEU A 76 -1.73 6.91 -3.15
N GLU A 77 -1.23 8.08 -3.52
CA GLU A 77 -1.33 8.57 -4.90
C GLU A 77 -0.63 7.62 -5.89
N VAL A 78 0.42 6.91 -5.47
CA VAL A 78 1.11 5.91 -6.32
C VAL A 78 0.21 4.72 -6.65
N THR A 79 -0.89 4.51 -5.91
CA THR A 79 -1.88 3.50 -6.31
C THR A 79 -2.55 3.86 -7.64
N HIS A 80 -2.50 5.12 -8.10
CA HIS A 80 -3.00 5.60 -9.39
C HIS A 80 -1.93 5.58 -10.50
N ASP A 81 -0.78 4.95 -10.28
CA ASP A 81 0.33 4.97 -11.23
C ASP A 81 -0.06 4.44 -12.61
N GLU A 82 0.40 5.13 -13.66
CA GLU A 82 0.24 4.71 -15.06
C GLU A 82 0.75 3.28 -15.34
N LYS A 83 1.75 2.84 -14.58
CA LYS A 83 2.22 1.46 -14.59
C LYS A 83 1.48 0.69 -13.52
N PHE A 84 0.51 -0.12 -13.94
CA PHE A 84 -0.28 -0.97 -13.03
C PHE A 84 0.57 -1.82 -12.08
N VAL A 85 1.73 -2.33 -12.53
CA VAL A 85 2.65 -3.09 -11.66
C VAL A 85 3.15 -2.24 -10.47
N THR A 86 3.44 -0.96 -10.70
CA THR A 86 3.86 0.00 -9.68
C THR A 86 2.72 0.27 -8.69
N ALA A 87 1.52 0.56 -9.21
CA ALA A 87 0.32 0.74 -8.40
C ALA A 87 0.02 -0.47 -7.50
N ARG A 88 0.05 -1.68 -8.09
CA ARG A 88 -0.18 -2.95 -7.37
C ARG A 88 0.79 -3.15 -6.22
N HIS A 89 2.08 -2.92 -6.44
CA HIS A 89 3.09 -3.09 -5.39
C HIS A 89 2.82 -2.20 -4.17
N VAL A 90 2.45 -0.94 -4.40
CA VAL A 90 2.14 -0.01 -3.30
C VAL A 90 0.80 -0.36 -2.64
N LEU A 91 -0.23 -0.71 -3.42
CA LEU A 91 -1.52 -1.17 -2.87
C LEU A 91 -1.35 -2.33 -1.89
N LEU A 92 -0.64 -3.38 -2.30
CA LEU A 92 -0.45 -4.58 -1.47
C LEU A 92 0.45 -4.33 -0.25
N ALA A 93 1.28 -3.28 -0.25
CA ALA A 93 2.08 -2.91 0.92
C ALA A 93 1.36 -1.93 1.85
N SER A 94 0.37 -1.18 1.34
CA SER A 94 -0.25 -0.05 2.03
C SER A 94 -0.87 -0.39 3.39
N TRP A 95 -1.32 -1.63 3.60
CA TRP A 95 -1.91 -2.08 4.87
C TRP A 95 -0.98 -1.86 6.07
N ARG A 96 0.34 -1.96 5.86
CA ARG A 96 1.34 -1.80 6.92
C ARG A 96 1.27 -0.42 7.59
N THR A 97 0.82 0.60 6.85
CA THR A 97 0.67 1.97 7.36
C THR A 97 -0.36 2.07 8.50
N GLY A 98 -1.39 1.21 8.47
CA GLY A 98 -2.49 1.26 9.42
C GLY A 98 -2.31 0.39 10.68
N VAL A 99 -1.23 -0.38 10.81
CA VAL A 99 -1.09 -1.36 11.90
C VAL A 99 -0.93 -0.66 13.25
N GLY A 100 0.09 0.20 13.39
CA GLY A 100 0.47 0.82 14.67
C GLY A 100 -0.21 2.16 14.99
N ASN A 101 -0.96 2.75 14.05
CA ASN A 101 -1.56 4.08 14.22
C ASN A 101 -3.03 4.08 13.78
N THR A 102 -3.95 4.27 14.73
CA THR A 102 -5.39 4.20 14.47
C THR A 102 -5.93 5.38 13.65
N THR A 103 -5.29 6.55 13.70
CA THR A 103 -5.64 7.70 12.85
C THR A 103 -5.29 7.40 11.40
N VAL A 104 -4.05 6.96 11.15
CA VAL A 104 -3.58 6.54 9.81
C VAL A 104 -4.42 5.37 9.30
N ARG A 105 -4.79 4.42 10.16
CA ARG A 105 -5.68 3.29 9.80
C ARG A 105 -7.01 3.78 9.24
N LYS A 106 -7.68 4.72 9.91
CA LYS A 106 -8.96 5.29 9.45
C LYS A 106 -8.80 6.00 8.11
N GLN A 107 -7.74 6.78 7.95
CA GLN A 107 -7.43 7.46 6.68
C GLN A 107 -7.19 6.44 5.55
N LEU A 108 -6.41 5.39 5.81
CA LEU A 108 -6.14 4.32 4.87
C LEU A 108 -7.42 3.60 4.44
N VAL A 109 -8.25 3.15 5.39
CA VAL A 109 -9.51 2.44 5.08
C VAL A 109 -10.44 3.31 4.23
N ARG A 110 -10.54 4.60 4.55
CA ARG A 110 -11.31 5.55 3.75
C ARG A 110 -10.75 5.68 2.34
N ALA A 111 -9.46 5.96 2.20
CA ALA A 111 -8.80 6.15 0.91
C ALA A 111 -8.88 4.90 0.02
N LEU A 112 -8.69 3.70 0.59
CA LEU A 112 -8.84 2.44 -0.13
C LEU A 112 -10.29 2.17 -0.54
N SER A 113 -11.27 2.52 0.30
CA SER A 113 -12.69 2.41 -0.05
C SER A 113 -13.08 3.35 -1.18
N ASP A 114 -12.54 4.58 -1.17
CA ASP A 114 -12.78 5.55 -2.24
C ASP A 114 -12.10 5.10 -3.54
N ARG A 115 -10.87 4.57 -3.46
CA ARG A 115 -10.19 4.01 -4.64
C ARG A 115 -10.92 2.80 -5.23
N PHE A 116 -11.46 1.91 -4.39
CA PHE A 116 -12.23 0.76 -4.86
C PHE A 116 -13.41 1.19 -5.74
N LYS A 117 -14.08 2.30 -5.38
CA LYS A 117 -15.20 2.86 -6.13
C LYS A 117 -14.72 3.54 -7.41
N SER A 118 -13.69 4.39 -7.33
CA SER A 118 -13.24 5.19 -8.47
C SER A 118 -12.55 4.35 -9.56
N CYS A 119 -11.92 3.24 -9.20
CA CYS A 119 -11.20 2.41 -10.18
C CYS A 119 -12.11 1.51 -11.04
N ALA A 120 -13.43 1.56 -10.87
CA ALA A 120 -14.39 0.66 -11.53
C ALA A 120 -14.25 0.63 -13.07
N SER A 121 -14.02 1.79 -13.67
CA SER A 121 -13.91 1.98 -15.12
C SER A 121 -12.48 1.90 -15.64
N GLU A 122 -11.48 1.71 -14.77
CA GLU A 122 -10.08 1.57 -15.18
C GLU A 122 -9.86 0.22 -15.89
N LYS A 123 -8.92 0.18 -16.86
CA LYS A 123 -8.54 -1.05 -17.58
C LYS A 123 -8.25 -2.24 -16.65
N ASN A 124 -7.63 -1.97 -15.49
CA ASN A 124 -7.29 -2.99 -14.49
C ASN A 124 -8.18 -2.90 -13.23
N GLY A 125 -9.34 -2.25 -13.31
CA GLY A 125 -10.20 -1.95 -12.16
C GLY A 125 -10.56 -3.16 -11.31
N THR A 126 -10.90 -4.28 -11.94
CA THR A 126 -11.22 -5.52 -11.21
C THR A 126 -10.03 -6.13 -10.46
N LEU A 127 -8.80 -5.90 -10.94
CA LEU A 127 -7.58 -6.30 -10.23
C LEU A 127 -7.24 -5.32 -9.11
N VAL A 128 -7.37 -4.01 -9.34
CA VAL A 128 -7.19 -2.98 -8.31
C VAL A 128 -8.13 -3.23 -7.13
N ARG A 129 -9.43 -3.45 -7.40
CA ARG A 129 -10.43 -3.82 -6.39
C ARG A 129 -10.04 -5.05 -5.58
N TYR A 130 -9.54 -6.09 -6.26
CA TYR A 130 -9.06 -7.30 -5.59
C TYR A 130 -7.87 -7.01 -4.68
N ASP A 131 -6.88 -6.28 -5.18
CA ASP A 131 -5.66 -5.95 -4.44
C ASP A 131 -5.97 -5.06 -3.22
N ILE A 132 -6.96 -4.15 -3.32
CA ILE A 132 -7.49 -3.38 -2.19
C ILE A 132 -8.09 -4.29 -1.12
N LEU A 133 -8.93 -5.25 -1.51
CA LEU A 133 -9.51 -6.21 -0.57
C LEU A 133 -8.45 -7.08 0.10
N CYS A 134 -7.39 -7.45 -0.62
CA CYS A 134 -6.24 -8.14 -0.04
C CYS A 134 -5.49 -7.26 0.97
N ALA A 135 -5.26 -5.98 0.66
CA ALA A 135 -4.63 -5.05 1.60
C ALA A 135 -5.48 -4.86 2.87
N LEU A 136 -6.80 -4.65 2.73
CA LEU A 136 -7.71 -4.57 3.86
C LEU A 136 -7.72 -5.88 4.67
N ARG A 137 -7.58 -7.04 4.02
CA ARG A 137 -7.52 -8.34 4.69
C ARG A 137 -6.25 -8.47 5.53
N SER A 138 -5.09 -8.14 4.96
CA SER A 138 -3.82 -8.11 5.70
C SER A 138 -3.88 -7.16 6.89
N LEU A 139 -4.48 -5.98 6.73
CA LEU A 139 -4.67 -5.04 7.84
C LEU A 139 -5.55 -5.65 8.94
N PHE A 140 -6.65 -6.31 8.56
CA PHE A 140 -7.53 -6.96 9.52
C PHE A 140 -6.83 -8.10 10.26
N ASP A 141 -6.12 -8.98 9.55
CA ASP A 141 -5.43 -10.12 10.16
C ASP A 141 -4.39 -9.68 11.22
N GLU A 142 -3.78 -8.50 11.05
CA GLU A 142 -2.78 -7.94 11.95
C GLU A 142 -3.35 -7.10 13.10
N THR A 143 -4.60 -6.66 12.99
CA THR A 143 -5.19 -5.69 13.95
C THR A 143 -6.47 -6.17 14.61
N ALA A 144 -7.11 -7.21 14.07
CA ALA A 144 -8.44 -7.68 14.40
C ALA A 144 -9.52 -6.57 14.42
N ASP A 145 -9.30 -5.47 13.69
CA ASP A 145 -10.17 -4.31 13.74
C ASP A 145 -11.47 -4.55 12.95
N ALA A 146 -12.57 -4.71 13.68
CA ALA A 146 -13.89 -4.98 13.10
C ALA A 146 -14.31 -3.93 12.05
N LYS A 147 -13.87 -2.66 12.18
CA LYS A 147 -14.21 -1.60 11.21
C LYS A 147 -13.53 -1.82 9.87
N VAL A 148 -12.35 -2.42 9.85
CA VAL A 148 -11.65 -2.79 8.61
C VAL A 148 -12.44 -3.90 7.90
N ARG A 149 -12.90 -4.91 8.65
CA ARG A 149 -13.73 -6.00 8.12
C ARG A 149 -15.07 -5.48 7.58
N GLU A 150 -15.76 -4.65 8.35
CA GLU A 150 -17.04 -4.04 7.95
C GLU A 150 -16.88 -3.25 6.64
N ALA A 151 -15.86 -2.40 6.55
CA ALA A 151 -15.58 -1.64 5.34
C ALA A 151 -15.33 -2.55 4.13
N ALA A 152 -14.48 -3.58 4.28
CA ALA A 152 -14.19 -4.49 3.19
C ALA A 152 -15.42 -5.28 2.73
N LEU A 153 -16.22 -5.81 3.66
CA LEU A 153 -17.44 -6.56 3.34
C LEU A 153 -18.50 -5.67 2.68
N ALA A 154 -18.55 -4.38 3.01
CA ALA A 154 -19.44 -3.41 2.36
C ALA A 154 -19.03 -3.07 0.91
N LEU A 155 -17.76 -3.25 0.54
CA LEU A 155 -17.28 -3.00 -0.83
C LEU A 155 -17.61 -4.15 -1.79
N ILE A 156 -17.63 -5.39 -1.31
CA ILE A 156 -17.80 -6.59 -2.16
C ILE A 156 -19.10 -6.56 -2.98
N PRO A 157 -20.27 -6.17 -2.45
CA PRO A 157 -21.51 -6.09 -3.22
C PRO A 157 -21.51 -5.03 -4.32
N LEU A 158 -20.57 -4.07 -4.31
CA LEU A 158 -20.45 -3.01 -5.34
C LEU A 158 -19.84 -3.54 -6.65
N GLU A 159 -19.37 -4.79 -6.67
CA GLU A 159 -18.93 -5.46 -7.88
C GLU A 159 -20.12 -6.07 -8.64
N GLU A 160 -20.38 -5.54 -9.82
CA GLU A 160 -21.52 -5.93 -10.66
C GLU A 160 -21.31 -7.31 -11.26
N ASP A 161 -20.08 -7.62 -11.70
CA ASP A 161 -19.75 -8.92 -12.29
C ASP A 161 -19.80 -10.02 -11.20
N PRO A 162 -20.74 -11.00 -11.30
CA PRO A 162 -20.89 -12.06 -10.31
C PRO A 162 -19.61 -12.90 -10.12
N LYS A 163 -18.80 -13.07 -11.17
CA LYS A 163 -17.53 -13.81 -11.12
C LYS A 163 -16.54 -13.11 -10.21
N TYR A 164 -16.34 -11.81 -10.38
CA TYR A 164 -15.40 -11.03 -9.58
C TYR A 164 -15.92 -10.82 -8.16
N ARG A 165 -17.22 -10.55 -7.98
CA ARG A 165 -17.85 -10.48 -6.66
C ARG A 165 -17.66 -11.76 -5.85
N LYS A 166 -17.83 -12.94 -6.47
CA LYS A 166 -17.53 -14.23 -5.82
C LYS A 166 -16.06 -14.39 -5.46
N LYS A 167 -15.15 -13.95 -6.33
CA LYS A 167 -13.70 -13.93 -6.06
C LYS A 167 -13.38 -13.05 -4.86
N TYR A 168 -13.98 -11.86 -4.79
CA TYR A 168 -13.80 -10.88 -3.71
C TYR A 168 -14.29 -11.43 -2.37
N ALA A 169 -15.48 -12.02 -2.35
CA ALA A 169 -16.02 -12.73 -1.17
C ALA A 169 -15.12 -13.87 -0.71
N THR A 170 -14.47 -14.58 -1.63
CA THR A 170 -13.57 -15.70 -1.28
C THR A 170 -12.30 -15.22 -0.57
N ALA A 171 -11.75 -14.05 -0.93
CA ALA A 171 -10.59 -13.46 -0.23
C ALA A 171 -10.89 -13.12 1.25
N TRP A 172 -12.17 -12.89 1.57
CA TRP A 172 -12.65 -12.56 2.92
C TRP A 172 -13.29 -13.73 3.65
N ARG A 173 -13.21 -14.95 3.12
CA ARG A 173 -13.70 -16.15 3.81
C ARG A 173 -12.88 -16.37 5.08
N GLY A 174 -13.57 -16.60 6.21
CA GLY A 174 -12.95 -16.88 7.51
C GLY A 174 -12.28 -15.67 8.18
N ALA A 175 -12.45 -14.45 7.63
CA ALA A 175 -12.21 -13.22 8.38
C ALA A 175 -13.33 -12.97 9.39
#